data_AF-A0A7X7J0V4-F1
#
_entry.id   AF-A0A7X7J0V4-F1
#
_cell.length_a   1.000
_cell.length_b   1.000
_cell.length_c   1.000
_cell.angle_alpha   90.00
_cell.angle_beta   90.00
_cell.angle_gamma   90.00
#
_symmetry.space_group_name_H-M   'P 1'
#
loop_
_entity.id
_entity.type
_entity.pdbx_description
1 polymer ?
#
loop_
_entity_poly.entity_id
_entity_poly.type
_entity_poly.pdbx_seq_one_letter_code
_entity_poly.pdbx_strand_id
1 'polypeptide(L)' 'MLELAMAVAAVVLMYRIAEMDTGSGTLWGVITALACVIAVFTIPLPLIRIAVVVVAVFVAMFIRRLVTNL' A
#
# COMPACT_ATOMS: atom_id res chain seq x y z
N MET A 1 -1.64 -19.41 2.57
CA MET A 1 -1.38 -18.75 3.88
C MET A 1 -0.25 -17.73 3.80
N LEU A 2 0.90 -18.05 3.18
CA LEU A 2 2.06 -17.16 3.05
C LEU A 2 1.73 -15.79 2.41
N GLU A 3 0.86 -15.78 1.40
CA GLU A 3 0.50 -14.55 0.68
C GLU A 3 -0.36 -13.59 1.50
N LEU A 4 -1.26 -14.13 2.31
CA LEU A 4 -2.07 -13.32 3.21
C LEU A 4 -1.17 -12.67 4.26
N ALA A 5 -0.17 -13.42 4.77
CA ALA A 5 0.84 -12.88 5.68
C ALA A 5 1.71 -11.80 5.03
N MET A 6 2.12 -11.96 3.77
CA MET A 6 2.85 -10.92 3.03
C MET A 6 1.99 -9.67 2.76
N ALA A 7 0.71 -9.84 2.41
CA ALA A 7 -0.19 -8.72 2.21
C ALA A 7 -0.39 -7.92 3.51
N VAL A 8 -0.58 -8.63 4.64
CA VAL A 8 -0.70 -7.99 5.96
C VAL A 8 0.61 -7.29 6.34
N ALA A 9 1.76 -7.95 6.15
CA ALA A 9 3.07 -7.34 6.40
C ALA A 9 3.30 -6.09 5.55
N ALA A 10 2.92 -6.12 4.27
CA ALA A 10 3.02 -4.97 3.38
C ALA A 10 2.11 -3.81 3.80
N VAL A 11 0.86 -4.09 4.21
CA VAL A 11 -0.07 -3.08 4.71
C VAL A 11 0.45 -2.47 6.02
N VAL A 12 0.99 -3.29 6.93
CA VAL A 12 1.58 -2.81 8.19
C VAL A 12 2.84 -1.97 7.92
N LEU A 13 3.69 -2.39 6.99
CA LEU A 13 4.89 -1.65 6.60
C LEU A 13 4.53 -0.28 6.02
N MET A 14 3.57 -0.25 5.10
CA MET A 14 3.03 0.99 4.51
C MET A 14 2.37 1.89 5.55
N TYR A 15 1.60 1.32 6.48
CA TYR A 15 1.00 2.05 7.59
C TYR A 15 2.08 2.72 8.44
N ARG A 16 3.14 2.01 8.81
CA ARG A 16 4.25 2.56 9.60
C ARG A 16 5.03 3.64 8.85
N ILE A 17 5.32 3.43 7.57
CA ILE A 17 5.98 4.43 6.72
C ILE A 17 5.10 5.69 6.61
N ALA A 18 3.80 5.53 6.41
CA ALA A 18 2.83 6.63 6.35
C ALA A 18 2.72 7.42 7.65
N GLU A 19 2.71 6.71 8.77
CA GLU A 19 2.61 7.27 10.11
C GLU A 19 3.85 8.13 10.42
N MET A 20 5.04 7.66 10.04
CA MET A 20 6.30 8.39 10.22
C MET A 20 6.45 9.61 9.29
N ASP A 21 5.88 9.57 8.08
CA ASP A 21 6.12 10.59 7.06
C ASP A 21 5.07 11.72 7.03
N THR A 22 3.80 11.42 7.34
CA THR A 22 2.69 12.39 7.17
C THR A 22 1.74 12.50 8.35
N GLY A 23 1.92 11.73 9.43
CA GLY A 23 1.01 11.71 10.59
C GLY A 23 -0.40 11.16 10.31
N SER A 24 -0.71 10.83 9.06
CA SER A 24 -2.00 10.24 8.60
C SER A 24 -1.84 8.76 8.23
N GLY A 25 -1.19 7.98 9.11
CA GLY A 25 -0.90 6.56 8.87
C GLY A 25 -2.16 5.73 8.60
N THR A 26 -3.26 6.05 9.28
CA THR A 26 -4.57 5.43 9.11
C THR A 26 -5.15 5.63 7.71
N LEU A 27 -5.00 6.81 7.12
CA LEU A 27 -5.60 7.13 5.82
C LEU A 27 -4.90 6.36 4.69
N TRP A 28 -3.58 6.28 4.75
CA TRP A 28 -2.78 5.48 3.81
C TRP A 28 -2.91 3.98 4.05
N GLY A 29 -3.00 3.52 5.30
CA GLY A 29 -3.29 2.11 5.62
C GLY A 29 -4.60 1.64 5.00
N VAL A 30 -5.66 2.46 5.07
CA VAL A 30 -6.97 2.16 4.45
C VAL A 30 -6.88 2.14 2.92
N ILE A 31 -6.16 3.09 2.30
CA ILE A 31 -5.93 3.09 0.84
C ILE A 31 -5.19 1.82 0.40
N THR A 32 -4.17 1.42 1.16
CA THR A 32 -3.37 0.21 0.87
C THR A 32 -4.24 -1.05 0.99
N ALA A 33 -5.08 -1.12 2.02
CA ALA A 33 -6.03 -2.22 2.20
C ALA A 33 -7.03 -2.30 1.05
N LEU A 34 -7.62 -1.18 0.64
CA LEU A 34 -8.53 -1.11 -0.51
C LEU A 34 -7.85 -1.53 -1.81
N ALA A 35 -6.63 -1.06 -2.08
CA ALA A 35 -5.85 -1.48 -3.25
C ALA A 35 -5.55 -2.98 -3.22
N CYS A 36 -5.24 -3.54 -2.03
CA CYS A 36 -5.09 -4.97 -1.79
C CYS A 36 -6.41 -5.75 -1.86
N VAL A 37 -7.59 -5.14 -1.87
CA VAL A 37 -8.88 -5.83 -2.13
C VAL A 37 -9.22 -5.77 -3.61
N ILE A 38 -9.13 -4.58 -4.22
CA ILE A 38 -9.41 -4.37 -5.65
C ILE A 38 -8.52 -5.24 -6.50
N ALA A 39 -7.24 -5.35 -6.14
CA ALA A 39 -6.34 -6.15 -6.94
C ALA A 39 -6.77 -7.62 -6.99
N VAL A 40 -7.57 -8.14 -6.02
CA VAL A 40 -7.89 -9.59 -5.86
C VAL A 40 -8.69 -10.03 -7.05
N PHE A 41 -9.51 -9.10 -7.52
CA PHE A 41 -10.40 -9.26 -8.64
C PHE A 41 -9.72 -9.00 -9.98
N THR A 42 -8.59 -8.29 -10.03
CA THR A 42 -7.93 -7.93 -11.30
C THR A 42 -6.71 -8.77 -11.65
N ILE A 43 -5.98 -9.32 -10.67
CA ILE A 43 -4.74 -10.07 -10.94
C ILE A 43 -4.82 -11.48 -10.33
N PRO A 44 -4.83 -12.54 -11.17
CA PRO A 44 -4.91 -13.93 -10.68
C PRO A 44 -3.61 -14.45 -10.08
N LEU A 45 -2.47 -13.76 -10.32
CA LEU A 45 -1.13 -14.11 -9.82
C LEU A 45 -0.82 -13.36 -8.50
N PRO A 46 -0.86 -14.05 -7.35
CA PRO A 46 -1.00 -13.37 -6.07
C PRO A 46 0.32 -12.75 -5.52
N LEU A 47 1.49 -13.29 -5.87
CA LEU A 47 2.80 -12.69 -5.61
C LEU A 47 3.03 -11.38 -6.39
N ILE A 48 2.80 -11.41 -7.70
CA ILE A 48 2.97 -10.25 -8.60
C ILE A 48 2.04 -9.12 -8.16
N ARG A 49 0.83 -9.50 -7.78
CA ARG A 49 -0.21 -8.60 -7.35
C ARG A 49 0.16 -7.80 -6.10
N ILE A 50 0.69 -8.44 -5.05
CA ILE A 50 1.12 -7.74 -3.83
C ILE A 50 2.25 -6.76 -4.18
N ALA A 51 3.23 -7.19 -4.99
CA ALA A 51 4.32 -6.32 -5.43
C ALA A 51 3.80 -5.09 -6.19
N VAL A 52 2.87 -5.28 -7.13
CA VAL A 52 2.27 -4.18 -7.90
C VAL A 52 1.49 -3.21 -7.00
N VAL A 53 0.69 -3.72 -6.06
CA VAL A 53 -0.07 -2.86 -5.14
C VAL A 53 0.86 -2.05 -4.24
N VAL A 54 1.90 -2.68 -3.69
CA VAL A 54 2.88 -2.00 -2.84
C VAL A 54 3.58 -0.90 -3.63
N VAL A 55 4.05 -1.19 -4.84
CA VAL A 55 4.70 -0.19 -5.70
C VAL A 55 3.74 0.95 -6.06
N ALA A 56 2.50 0.63 -6.44
CA ALA A 56 1.50 1.65 -6.80
C ALA A 56 1.17 2.59 -5.63
N VAL A 57 1.01 2.04 -4.42
CA VAL A 57 0.75 2.84 -3.21
C VAL A 57 1.98 3.67 -2.84
N PHE A 58 3.19 3.13 -3.03
CA PHE A 58 4.44 3.84 -2.74
C PHE A 58 4.61 5.03 -3.68
N VAL A 59 4.33 4.83 -4.97
CA VAL A 59 4.35 5.90 -5.98
C VAL A 59 3.27 6.94 -5.67
N ALA A 60 2.05 6.53 -5.30
CA ALA A 60 0.99 7.47 -4.92
C ALA A 60 1.39 8.32 -3.70
N MET A 61 2.02 7.71 -2.70
CA MET A 61 2.61 8.43 -1.56
C MET A 61 3.66 9.43 -1.99
N PHE A 62 4.59 9.00 -2.84
CA PHE A 62 5.69 9.83 -3.31
C PHE A 62 5.17 11.04 -4.10
N ILE A 63 4.20 10.83 -4.99
CA ILE A 63 3.54 11.90 -5.74
C ILE A 63 2.85 12.87 -4.78
N ARG A 64 2.07 12.37 -3.81
CA ARG A 64 1.39 13.23 -2.85
C ARG A 64 2.39 14.04 -2.03
N ARG A 65 3.49 13.43 -1.57
CA ARG A 65 4.58 14.13 -0.88
C ARG A 65 5.18 15.22 -1.76
N LEU A 66 5.41 14.92 -3.04
CA LEU A 66 5.93 15.90 -4.01
C LEU A 66 4.98 17.09 -4.19
N VAL A 67 3.69 16.83 -4.31
CA VAL A 67 2.65 17.88 -4.48
C VAL A 67 2.44 18.70 -3.21
N THR A 68 2.57 18.09 -2.03
CA THR A 68 2.32 18.79 -0.75
C THR A 68 3.56 19.55 -0.23
N ASN A 69 4.77 19.21 -0.71
CA ASN A 69 6.01 19.92 -0.39
C ASN A 69 6.43 20.94 -1.47
N LEU A 70 5.62 21.11 -2.53
CA LEU A 70 5.77 22.16 -3.55
C LEU A 70 4.85 23.34 -3.21
#